data_AF-A0A7H4LTL2-F1
#
_entry.id   AF-A0A7H4LTL2-F1
#
_cell.length_a   1.000
_cell.length_b   1.000
_cell.length_c   1.000
_cell.angle_alpha   90.00
_cell.angle_beta   90.00
_cell.angle_gamma   90.00
#
_symmetry.space_group_name_H-M   'P 1'
#
loop_
_entity.id
_entity.type
_entity.pdbx_description
1 polymer ?
#
loop_
_entity_poly.entity_id
_entity_poly.type
_entity_poly.pdbx_seq_one_letter_code
_entity_poly.pdbx_strand_id
1 'polypeptide(L)'
;MTVSMPSARYGEQLAELQAQEKVAQETLRIAQNRYRNGYSSYLDVLDAQRTLFSTQLSVVQVKNNLLLAQVDLYRSLGGGWSDSSGM
;
A
#
# COMPACT_ATOMS: atom_id res chain seq x y z
N MET A 1 12.58 -15.22 21.00
CA MET A 1 11.66 -15.52 19.88
C MET A 1 10.93 -14.23 19.56
N THR A 2 11.41 -13.50 18.56
CA THR A 2 10.96 -12.15 18.24
C THR A 2 9.56 -12.21 17.63
N VAL A 3 8.54 -11.84 18.40
CA VAL A 3 7.23 -11.48 17.82
C VAL A 3 7.45 -10.15 17.10
N SER A 4 7.95 -10.22 15.86
CA SER A 4 7.96 -9.05 14.99
C SER A 4 6.50 -8.75 14.66
N MET A 5 5.95 -7.76 15.35
CA MET A 5 4.54 -7.37 15.33
C MET A 5 4.06 -7.21 13.87
N PRO A 6 2.93 -7.83 13.46
CA PRO A 6 2.41 -7.74 12.10
C PRO A 6 2.31 -6.31 11.56
N SER A 7 2.05 -5.34 12.46
CA SER A 7 2.01 -3.91 12.16
C SER A 7 3.35 -3.34 11.68
N ALA A 8 4.49 -3.77 12.22
CA ALA A 8 5.81 -3.30 11.77
C ALA A 8 6.09 -3.75 10.33
N ARG A 9 5.80 -5.02 10.02
CA ARG A 9 5.95 -5.58 8.66
C ARG A 9 5.04 -4.87 7.65
N TYR A 10 3.78 -4.61 8.00
CA TYR A 10 2.87 -3.86 7.12
C TYR A 10 3.32 -2.41 6.93
N GLY A 11 3.95 -1.80 7.93
CA GLY A 11 4.54 -0.47 7.82
C GLY A 11 5.69 -0.42 6.80
N GLU A 12 6.62 -1.38 6.88
CA GLU A 12 7.72 -1.51 5.90
C GLU A 12 7.20 -1.78 4.49
N GLN A 13 6.25 -2.71 4.35
CA GLN A 13 5.63 -3.03 3.06
C GLN A 13 4.89 -1.82 2.47
N LEU A 14 4.24 -1.00 3.30
CA LEU A 14 3.59 0.23 2.85
C LEU A 14 4.61 1.24 2.32
N ALA A 15 5.72 1.44 3.02
CA ALA A 15 6.76 2.37 2.59
C ALA A 15 7.36 1.97 1.22
N GLU A 16 7.60 0.68 1.03
CA GLU A 16 8.08 0.14 -0.25
C GLU A 16 7.06 0.36 -1.38
N LEU A 17 5.79 0.03 -1.15
CA LEU A 17 4.74 0.25 -2.15
C LEU A 17 4.54 1.73 -2.48
N GLN A 18 4.71 2.64 -1.52
CA GLN A 18 4.67 4.07 -1.76
C GLN A 18 5.87 4.56 -2.58
N ALA A 19 7.04 3.96 -2.41
CA ALA A 19 8.20 4.23 -3.28
C ALA A 19 7.93 3.75 -4.71
N GLN A 20 7.36 2.55 -4.87
CA GLN A 20 6.95 2.01 -6.17
C GLN A 20 5.85 2.86 -6.83
N GLU A 21 4.91 3.40 -6.06
CA GLU A 21 3.88 4.30 -6.58
C GLU A 21 4.50 5.54 -7.21
N LYS A 22 5.49 6.16 -6.53
CA LYS A 22 6.21 7.34 -7.08
C LYS A 22 6.92 7.01 -8.39
N VAL A 23 7.56 5.83 -8.48
CA VAL A 23 8.21 5.37 -9.71
C VAL A 23 7.19 5.15 -10.84
N ALA A 24 6.05 4.55 -10.53
CA ALA A 24 4.97 4.33 -11.50
C ALA A 24 4.35 5.64 -11.99
N GLN A 25 4.18 6.64 -11.10
CA GLN A 25 3.75 7.99 -11.46
C GLN A 25 4.72 8.65 -12.43
N GLU A 26 6.02 8.56 -12.16
CA GLU A 26 7.05 9.13 -13.04
C GLU A 26 7.11 8.40 -14.39
N THR A 27 6.94 7.08 -14.39
CA THR A 27 6.87 6.27 -15.61
C THR A 27 5.68 6.68 -16.48
N LEU A 28 4.51 6.91 -15.87
CA LEU A 28 3.34 7.42 -16.57
C LEU A 28 3.62 8.81 -17.17
N ARG A 29 4.25 9.71 -16.40
CA ARG A 29 4.63 11.05 -16.90
C ARG A 29 5.54 10.96 -18.12
N ILE A 30 6.54 10.08 -18.09
CA ILE A 30 7.46 9.84 -19.20
C ILE A 30 6.73 9.26 -20.41
N ALA A 31 5.87 8.25 -20.22
CA ALA A 31 5.09 7.64 -21.29
C ALA A 31 4.16 8.66 -21.97
N GLN A 32 3.48 9.50 -21.19
CA GLN A 32 2.65 10.59 -21.70
C GLN A 32 3.46 11.61 -22.50
N ASN A 33 4.69 11.91 -22.09
CA ASN A 33 5.57 12.80 -22.84
C ASN A 33 6.02 12.16 -24.15
N ARG A 34 6.40 10.88 -24.16
CA ARG A 34 6.80 10.17 -25.38
C ARG A 34 5.65 10.09 -26.38
N TYR A 35 4.45 9.75 -25.92
CA TYR A 35 3.24 9.73 -26.76
C TYR A 35 2.95 11.11 -27.36
N ARG A 36 2.94 12.17 -26.54
CA ARG A 36 2.67 13.54 -27.00
C ARG A 36 3.67 14.04 -28.04
N ASN A 37 4.92 13.57 -27.98
CA ASN A 37 5.97 13.90 -28.94
C ASN A 37 6.06 12.89 -30.11
N GLY A 38 5.15 11.91 -30.19
CA GLY A 38 5.11 10.91 -31.27
C GLY A 38 6.18 9.81 -31.19
N TYR A 39 6.91 9.70 -30.08
CA TYR A 39 7.96 8.70 -29.89
C TYR A 39 7.46 7.32 -29.44
N SER A 40 6.21 7.22 -28.97
CA SER A 40 5.64 5.95 -28.50
C SER A 40 4.15 5.84 -28.82
N SER A 41 3.65 4.60 -28.82
CA SER A 41 2.22 4.31 -28.94
C SER A 41 1.46 4.76 -27.69
N TYR A 42 0.16 4.99 -27.83
CA TYR A 42 -0.73 5.20 -26.68
C TYR A 42 -0.84 3.97 -25.77
N LEU A 43 -0.53 2.77 -26.29
CA LEU A 43 -0.49 1.54 -25.48
C LEU A 43 0.49 1.64 -24.31
N ASP A 44 1.65 2.28 -24.50
CA ASP A 44 2.64 2.48 -23.43
C ASP A 44 2.08 3.36 -22.31
N VAL A 45 1.24 4.34 -22.65
CA VAL A 45 0.54 5.17 -21.68
C VAL A 45 -0.47 4.34 -20.88
N LEU A 46 -1.25 3.50 -21.58
CA LEU A 46 -2.25 2.65 -20.94
C LEU A 46 -1.61 1.62 -19.99
N ASP A 47 -0.50 1.00 -20.40
CA ASP A 47 0.25 0.07 -19.55
C ASP A 47 0.85 0.76 -18.33
N ALA A 48 1.39 1.97 -18.48
CA ALA A 48 1.88 2.76 -17.36
C ALA A 48 0.74 3.17 -16.40
N GLN A 49 -0.43 3.54 -16.92
CA GLN A 49 -1.63 3.82 -16.11
C GLN A 49 -2.09 2.58 -15.34
N ARG A 50 -2.16 1.43 -16.01
CA ARG A 50 -2.55 0.16 -15.39
C ARG A 50 -1.60 -0.23 -14.26
N THR A 51 -0.31 -0.07 -14.49
CA THR A 51 0.74 -0.31 -13.49
C THR A 51 0.54 0.61 -12.28
N LEU A 52 0.41 1.92 -12.51
CA LEU A 52 0.18 2.89 -11.45
C LEU A 52 -1.09 2.54 -10.63
N PHE A 53 -2.19 2.23 -11.31
CA PHE A 53 -3.44 1.88 -10.66
C PHE A 53 -3.32 0.62 -9.80
N SER A 54 -2.65 -0.43 -10.31
CA SER A 54 -2.40 -1.67 -9.55
C SER A 54 -1.54 -1.42 -8.30
N THR A 55 -0.52 -0.55 -8.41
CA THR A 55 0.32 -0.17 -7.26
C THR A 55 -0.48 0.62 -6.23
N GLN A 56 -1.32 1.56 -6.67
CA GLN A 56 -2.22 2.32 -5.79
C GLN A 56 -3.20 1.42 -5.04
N LEU A 57 -3.80 0.44 -5.72
CA LEU A 57 -4.67 -0.53 -5.08
C LEU A 57 -3.92 -1.33 -4.00
N SER A 58 -2.67 -1.71 -4.27
CA SER A 58 -1.81 -2.41 -3.30
C SER A 58 -1.48 -1.54 -2.08
N VAL A 59 -1.18 -0.26 -2.28
CA VAL A 59 -0.97 0.72 -1.19
C VAL A 59 -2.19 0.79 -0.27
N VAL A 60 -3.40 0.87 -0.85
CA VAL A 60 -4.66 0.93 -0.09
C VAL A 60 -4.88 -0.37 0.70
N GLN A 61 -4.66 -1.53 0.07
CA GLN A 61 -4.82 -2.83 0.73
C GLN A 61 -3.87 -2.98 1.92
N VAL A 62 -2.60 -2.62 1.77
CA VAL A 62 -1.62 -2.74 2.85
C VAL A 62 -1.88 -1.73 3.97
N LYS A 63 -2.34 -0.51 3.64
CA LYS A 63 -2.84 0.43 4.66
C LYS A 63 -3.98 -0.15 5.48
N ASN A 64 -4.95 -0.81 4.82
CA ASN A 64 -6.06 -1.45 5.53
C ASN A 64 -5.56 -2.56 6.47
N ASN A 65 -4.67 -3.43 5.99
CA ASN A 65 -4.07 -4.49 6.81
C ASN A 65 -3.28 -3.94 8.00
N LEU A 66 -2.56 -2.83 7.82
CA LEU A 66 -1.85 -2.15 8.90
C LEU A 66 -2.82 -1.67 9.99
N LEU A 67 -3.93 -1.05 9.60
CA LEU A 67 -4.94 -0.56 10.54
C LEU A 67 -5.59 -1.72 11.30
N LEU A 68 -5.95 -2.81 10.62
CA LEU A 68 -6.49 -4.02 11.26
C LEU A 68 -5.48 -4.62 12.26
N ALA A 69 -4.21 -4.73 11.87
CA ALA A 69 -3.16 -5.23 12.76
C ALA A 69 -2.95 -4.34 14.00
N GLN A 70 -3.13 -3.02 13.86
CA GLN A 70 -3.09 -2.10 15.00
C GLN A 70 -4.29 -2.32 15.93
N VAL A 71 -5.50 -2.47 15.40
CA VAL A 71 -6.71 -2.78 16.19
C VAL A 71 -6.55 -4.10 16.96
N ASP A 72 -6.06 -5.14 16.29
CA ASP A 72 -5.81 -6.44 16.94
C ASP A 72 -4.77 -6.35 18.05
N LEU A 73 -3.71 -5.56 17.85
CA LEU A 73 -2.71 -5.29 18.88
C LEU A 73 -3.36 -4.60 20.09
N TYR A 74 -4.14 -3.54 19.90
CA TYR A 74 -4.87 -2.86 20.97
C TYR A 74 -5.79 -3.81 21.73
N ARG A 75 -6.51 -4.70 21.03
CA ARG A 75 -7.35 -5.72 21.66
C ARG A 75 -6.54 -6.69 22.51
N SER A 76 -5.40 -7.16 22.00
CA SER A 76 -4.54 -8.15 22.67
C SER A 76 -3.82 -7.59 23.91
N LEU A 77 -3.54 -6.28 23.95
CA LEU A 77 -2.83 -5.62 25.05
C LEU A 77 -3.71 -5.25 26.25
N GLY A 78 -5.00 -5.62 26.25
CA GLY A 78 -5.88 -5.44 27.42
C GLY A 78 -7.11 -4.56 27.18
N GLY A 79 -7.34 -4.06 25.97
CA GLY A 79 -8.60 -3.37 25.63
C GLY A 79 -9.83 -4.29 25.63
N GLY A 80 -9.64 -5.63 25.67
CA GLY A 80 -10.70 -6.63 25.77
C GLY A 80 -10.90 -7.25 27.17
N TRP A 81 -10.16 -6.82 28.20
CA TRP A 81 -10.21 -7.44 29.53
C TRP A 81 -11.21 -6.79 30.51
N SER A 82 -11.97 -5.77 30.08
CA SER A 82 -12.97 -5.10 30.92
C SER A 82 -14.42 -5.54 30.67
N ASP A 83 -14.68 -6.51 29.79
CA ASP A 83 -16.03 -7.00 29.49
C ASP A 83 -16.31 -8.45 29.94
N SER A 84 -15.42 -9.04 30.75
CA SER A 84 -15.65 -10.37 31.36
C SER A 84 -15.69 -10.35 32.89
N SER A 85 -15.81 -9.17 33.51
CA SER A 85 -15.93 -9.03 34.97
C SER A 85 -17.36 -8.72 35.44
N GLY A 86 -18.35 -8.86 34.54
CA GLY A 86 -19.77 -8.75 34.83
C GLY A 86 -20.44 -10.11 35.01
N MET A 87 -20.01 -10.87 36.03
CA MET A 87 -20.77 -11.97 36.64
C MET A 87 -20.56 -11.94 38.15
#